data_AF-A0A080YZB1-F1
#
_entry.id   AF-A0A080YZB1-F1
#
_cell.length_a   1.000
_cell.length_b   1.000
_cell.length_c   1.000
_cell.angle_alpha   90.00
_cell.angle_beta   90.00
_cell.angle_gamma   90.00
#
_symmetry.space_group_name_H-M   'P 1'
#
loop_
_entity.id
_entity.type
_entity.pdbx_description
1 polymer ?
#
loop_
_entity_poly.entity_id
_entity_poly.type
_entity_poly.pdbx_seq_one_letter_code
_entity_poly.pdbx_strand_id
1 'polypeptide(L)'
;IPVRITMLSRDDFVKFLSSGKKIAATTLRNRAGFLFKQYRDIGGNADDLSYLNSYSKVIRHINENGSEEVRKTYLFHVVALLNTKAGKVVDAETRQKIIAASIRLRNKSKKQSLHNIATDKQQSNFISIYDMTGQLETYIHKLFADYDMSHKSTKISDDDFVKWNIPSDRKNIKSFARDLQRCMMLACYVYQPALRSDWPTLKITSAAVKRLDDKQNWIQVLRGGRIRLIMNDFKNVKSFGKHTIEVENVHLKRYLRYWINILERLLGSEPEHLFIYQLSPVKEVKLISTTRHTFGKAISRNSEKIFNKPQSVNSFRHAWEIKFQQDPAYRYMTQAERQALHNKLLHGVFTGQLYNWQRRGFSE
;
A
#
# COMPACT_ATOMS: atom_id res chain seq x y z
N ILE A 1 -44.34 16.91 -35.77
CA ILE A 1 -43.82 16.29 -34.52
C ILE A 1 -42.38 16.78 -34.35
N PRO A 2 -42.04 17.55 -33.30
CA PRO A 2 -40.66 17.98 -33.13
C PRO A 2 -39.80 16.77 -32.74
N VAL A 3 -38.75 16.50 -33.52
CA VAL A 3 -37.75 15.48 -33.20
C VAL A 3 -37.02 15.95 -31.93
N ARG A 4 -37.28 15.30 -30.80
CA ARG A 4 -36.51 15.51 -29.58
C ARG A 4 -35.10 15.00 -29.83
N ILE A 5 -34.14 15.91 -30.01
CA ILE A 5 -32.71 15.58 -29.98
C ILE A 5 -32.37 15.27 -28.52
N THR A 6 -32.41 13.98 -28.14
CA THR A 6 -32.01 13.56 -26.80
C THR A 6 -30.49 13.52 -26.70
N MET A 7 -29.90 14.58 -26.15
CA MET A 7 -28.47 14.62 -25.81
C MET A 7 -28.13 13.56 -24.76
N LEU A 8 -26.92 13.01 -24.83
CA LEU A 8 -26.44 12.03 -23.85
C LEU A 8 -26.28 12.68 -22.48
N SER A 9 -26.80 12.02 -21.46
CA SER A 9 -26.62 12.38 -20.06
C SER A 9 -25.44 11.65 -19.43
N ARG A 10 -24.99 12.09 -18.26
CA ARG A 10 -23.98 11.37 -17.47
C ARG A 10 -24.40 9.92 -17.18
N ASP A 11 -25.69 9.69 -16.97
CA ASP A 11 -26.23 8.36 -16.66
C ASP A 11 -26.14 7.42 -17.86
N ASP A 12 -26.17 7.94 -19.08
CA ASP A 12 -25.99 7.13 -20.28
C ASP A 12 -24.55 6.59 -20.37
N PHE A 13 -23.54 7.40 -20.01
CA PHE A 13 -22.16 6.91 -19.88
C PHE A 13 -22.00 5.86 -18.77
N VAL A 14 -22.74 5.98 -17.67
CA VAL A 14 -22.78 4.94 -16.62
C VAL A 14 -23.38 3.65 -17.18
N LYS A 15 -24.51 3.73 -17.91
CA LYS A 15 -25.16 2.57 -18.54
C LYS A 15 -24.26 1.89 -19.56
N PHE A 16 -23.61 2.66 -20.45
CA PHE A 16 -22.69 2.12 -21.45
C PHE A 16 -21.55 1.31 -20.82
N LEU A 17 -20.95 1.83 -19.75
CA LEU A 17 -19.85 1.16 -19.05
C LEU A 17 -20.30 0.00 -18.15
N SER A 18 -21.56 0.03 -17.70
CA SER A 18 -22.15 -1.02 -16.84
C SER A 18 -22.58 -2.26 -17.62
N SER A 19 -22.78 -2.16 -18.94
CA SER A 19 -23.17 -3.28 -19.80
C SER A 19 -22.05 -4.30 -20.06
N GLY A 20 -20.94 -4.21 -19.32
CA GLY A 20 -19.75 -5.06 -19.47
C GLY A 20 -19.35 -5.75 -18.17
N LYS A 21 -18.04 -5.93 -17.95
CA LYS A 21 -17.51 -6.55 -16.72
C LYS A 21 -17.89 -5.74 -15.48
N LYS A 22 -18.07 -6.40 -14.32
CA LYS A 22 -18.39 -5.76 -13.04
C LYS A 22 -17.30 -4.76 -12.62
N ILE A 23 -17.60 -3.46 -12.66
CA ILE A 23 -16.71 -2.35 -12.26
C ILE A 23 -17.14 -1.84 -10.88
N ALA A 24 -16.19 -1.46 -10.02
CA ALA A 24 -16.50 -0.84 -8.74
C ALA A 24 -17.22 0.51 -8.92
N ALA A 25 -18.24 0.79 -8.10
CA ALA A 25 -19.11 1.96 -8.25
C ALA A 25 -18.34 3.31 -8.29
N THR A 26 -17.29 3.46 -7.47
CA THR A 26 -16.44 4.66 -7.47
C THR A 26 -15.64 4.82 -8.76
N THR A 27 -15.11 3.73 -9.30
CA THR A 27 -14.37 3.72 -10.57
C THR A 27 -15.31 4.03 -11.74
N LEU A 28 -16.52 3.46 -11.73
CA LEU A 28 -17.55 3.72 -12.73
C LEU A 28 -17.96 5.19 -12.74
N ARG A 29 -18.22 5.78 -11.55
CA ARG A 29 -18.60 7.19 -11.40
C ARG A 29 -17.53 8.16 -11.91
N ASN A 30 -16.25 7.87 -11.64
CA ASN A 30 -15.12 8.69 -12.11
C ASN A 30 -14.93 8.57 -13.63
N ARG A 31 -15.03 7.35 -14.17
CA ARG A 31 -14.95 7.10 -15.62
C ARG A 31 -16.05 7.82 -16.38
N ALA A 32 -17.30 7.61 -15.97
CA ALA A 32 -18.44 8.27 -16.58
C ALA A 32 -18.38 9.79 -16.43
N GLY A 33 -17.92 10.29 -15.27
CA GLY A 33 -17.73 11.73 -15.05
C GLY A 33 -16.74 12.36 -16.05
N PHE A 34 -15.59 11.73 -16.27
CA PHE A 34 -14.63 12.20 -17.27
C PHE A 34 -15.18 12.13 -18.70
N LEU A 35 -15.77 10.99 -19.09
CA LEU A 35 -16.27 10.80 -20.46
C LEU A 35 -17.44 11.72 -20.78
N PHE A 36 -18.34 11.94 -19.81
CA PHE A 36 -19.43 12.90 -19.96
C PHE A 36 -18.91 14.34 -20.07
N LYS A 37 -17.89 14.72 -19.30
CA LYS A 37 -17.25 16.03 -19.45
C LYS A 37 -16.66 16.18 -20.86
N GLN A 38 -15.93 15.19 -21.33
CA GLN A 38 -15.40 15.19 -22.69
C GLN A 38 -16.52 15.32 -23.74
N TYR A 39 -17.60 14.55 -23.62
CA TYR A 39 -18.76 14.69 -24.50
C TYR A 39 -19.38 16.09 -24.45
N ARG A 40 -19.57 16.67 -23.27
CA ARG A 40 -20.09 18.04 -23.15
C ARG A 40 -19.19 19.06 -23.84
N ASP A 41 -17.88 18.90 -23.71
CA ASP A 41 -16.91 19.88 -24.17
C ASP A 41 -16.60 19.74 -25.69
N ILE A 42 -16.71 18.54 -26.28
CA ILE A 42 -16.36 18.29 -27.70
C ILE A 42 -17.42 17.52 -28.51
N GLY A 43 -18.56 17.18 -27.92
CA GLY A 43 -19.57 16.27 -28.47
C GLY A 43 -20.48 16.86 -29.53
N GLY A 44 -20.59 18.19 -29.60
CA GLY A 44 -21.29 18.89 -30.68
C GLY A 44 -22.76 18.49 -30.87
N ASN A 45 -23.49 18.24 -29.77
CA ASN A 45 -24.89 17.79 -29.77
C ASN A 45 -25.15 16.39 -30.35
N ALA A 46 -24.13 15.56 -30.54
CA ALA A 46 -24.32 14.15 -30.91
C ALA A 46 -25.23 13.46 -29.88
N ASP A 47 -26.21 12.69 -30.33
CA ASP A 47 -27.08 11.87 -29.47
C ASP A 47 -26.48 10.48 -29.20
N ASP A 48 -25.31 10.20 -29.75
CA ASP A 48 -24.57 8.96 -29.60
C ASP A 48 -23.05 9.19 -29.42
N LEU A 49 -22.26 8.13 -29.55
CA LEU A 49 -20.81 8.17 -29.39
C LEU A 49 -20.05 8.55 -30.68
N SER A 50 -20.73 8.97 -31.75
CA SER A 50 -20.12 9.37 -33.03
C SER A 50 -19.16 10.55 -32.88
N TYR A 51 -19.31 11.38 -31.84
CA TYR A 51 -18.37 12.46 -31.54
C TYR A 51 -16.92 11.98 -31.35
N LEU A 52 -16.73 10.70 -31.00
CA LEU A 52 -15.40 10.10 -30.88
C LEU A 52 -14.68 9.97 -32.23
N ASN A 53 -15.39 10.03 -33.37
CA ASN A 53 -14.81 10.06 -34.71
C ASN A 53 -13.98 11.34 -34.94
N SER A 54 -14.21 12.38 -34.14
CA SER A 54 -13.33 13.57 -34.09
C SER A 54 -12.03 13.30 -33.32
N TYR A 55 -11.21 12.36 -33.81
CA TYR A 55 -9.96 11.90 -33.16
C TYR A 55 -9.10 13.06 -32.61
N SER A 56 -8.86 14.09 -33.42
CA SER A 56 -8.03 15.24 -33.03
C SER A 56 -8.59 15.99 -31.83
N LYS A 57 -9.92 16.16 -31.75
CA LYS A 57 -10.59 16.81 -30.61
C LYS A 57 -10.50 15.94 -29.36
N VAL A 58 -10.72 14.63 -29.50
CA VAL A 58 -10.62 13.66 -28.39
C VAL A 58 -9.22 13.64 -27.78
N ILE A 59 -8.18 13.54 -28.61
CA ILE A 59 -6.79 13.49 -28.16
C ILE A 59 -6.36 14.84 -27.57
N ARG A 60 -6.74 15.96 -28.19
CA ARG A 60 -6.44 17.29 -27.65
C ARG A 60 -7.03 17.47 -26.25
N HIS A 61 -8.30 17.12 -26.07
CA HIS A 61 -8.96 17.19 -24.76
C HIS A 61 -8.28 16.29 -23.71
N ILE A 62 -7.81 15.09 -24.10
CA ILE A 62 -7.04 14.24 -23.19
C ILE A 62 -5.70 14.89 -22.81
N ASN A 63 -5.01 15.51 -23.76
CA ASN A 63 -3.71 16.14 -23.55
C ASN A 63 -3.76 17.43 -22.74
N GLU A 64 -4.87 18.16 -22.78
CA GLU A 64 -5.15 19.32 -21.92
C GLU A 64 -5.13 18.97 -20.43
N ASN A 65 -5.31 17.69 -20.09
CA ASN A 65 -5.40 17.25 -18.71
C ASN A 65 -4.10 16.62 -18.20
N GLY A 66 -3.50 17.26 -17.19
CA GLY A 66 -2.61 16.63 -16.21
C GLY A 66 -1.35 15.94 -16.74
N SER A 67 -0.79 15.06 -15.91
CA SER A 67 0.44 14.30 -16.19
C SER A 67 0.22 13.19 -17.23
N GLU A 68 1.31 12.65 -17.78
CA GLU A 68 1.27 11.56 -18.76
C GLU A 68 0.49 10.31 -18.27
N GLU A 69 0.55 10.02 -16.97
CA GLU A 69 -0.20 8.92 -16.34
C GLU A 69 -1.72 9.16 -16.32
N VAL A 70 -2.11 10.43 -16.11
CA VAL A 70 -3.51 10.86 -16.19
C VAL A 70 -4.01 10.75 -17.62
N ARG A 71 -3.22 11.24 -18.60
CA ARG A 71 -3.53 11.14 -20.04
C ARG A 71 -3.70 9.68 -20.46
N LYS A 72 -2.80 8.80 -20.02
CA LYS A 72 -2.90 7.35 -20.24
C LYS A 72 -4.22 6.81 -19.69
N THR A 73 -4.54 7.12 -18.43
CA THR A 73 -5.77 6.65 -17.77
C THR A 73 -7.03 7.09 -18.53
N TYR A 74 -7.10 8.35 -18.94
CA TYR A 74 -8.22 8.90 -19.70
C TYR A 74 -8.37 8.28 -21.08
N LEU A 75 -7.26 8.00 -21.77
CA LEU A 75 -7.30 7.31 -23.04
C LEU A 75 -7.81 5.86 -22.88
N PHE A 76 -7.47 5.18 -21.79
CA PHE A 76 -8.06 3.88 -21.46
C PHE A 76 -9.55 3.94 -21.12
N HIS A 77 -10.05 5.06 -20.58
CA HIS A 77 -11.49 5.25 -20.40
C HIS A 77 -12.22 5.32 -21.75
N VAL A 78 -11.65 6.04 -22.72
CA VAL A 78 -12.20 6.11 -24.09
C VAL A 78 -12.17 4.73 -24.74
N VAL A 79 -11.05 4.00 -24.65
CA VAL A 79 -10.96 2.62 -25.19
C VAL A 79 -11.99 1.69 -24.54
N ALA A 80 -12.23 1.81 -23.23
CA ALA A 80 -13.26 1.04 -22.55
C ALA A 80 -14.65 1.33 -23.11
N LEU A 81 -14.94 2.60 -23.42
CA LEU A 81 -16.19 3.03 -24.04
C LEU A 81 -16.34 2.50 -25.48
N LEU A 82 -15.26 2.52 -26.27
CA LEU A 82 -15.23 1.96 -27.63
C LEU A 82 -15.58 0.46 -27.64
N ASN A 83 -15.22 -0.28 -26.59
CA ASN A 83 -15.47 -1.72 -26.48
C ASN A 83 -16.89 -2.07 -26.03
N THR A 84 -17.75 -1.08 -25.80
CA THR A 84 -19.17 -1.29 -25.47
C THR A 84 -20.02 -1.47 -26.74
N LYS A 85 -21.28 -1.89 -26.59
CA LYS A 85 -22.23 -1.94 -27.72
C LYS A 85 -22.44 -0.56 -28.34
N ALA A 86 -22.58 0.49 -27.53
CA ALA A 86 -22.74 1.86 -27.98
C ALA A 86 -21.50 2.37 -28.75
N GLY A 87 -20.31 1.89 -28.40
CA GLY A 87 -19.07 2.26 -29.07
C GLY A 87 -18.97 1.79 -30.52
N LYS A 88 -19.82 0.87 -30.98
CA LYS A 88 -19.79 0.33 -32.35
C LYS A 88 -20.06 1.39 -33.44
N VAL A 89 -20.67 2.52 -33.09
CA VAL A 89 -20.93 3.63 -34.01
C VAL A 89 -19.65 4.39 -34.40
N VAL A 90 -18.57 4.21 -33.64
CA VAL A 90 -17.27 4.81 -33.94
C VAL A 90 -16.60 4.03 -35.07
N ASP A 91 -16.14 4.75 -36.09
CA ASP A 91 -15.55 4.16 -37.29
C ASP A 91 -14.29 3.35 -36.95
N ALA A 92 -14.02 2.33 -37.78
CA ALA A 92 -12.93 1.39 -37.53
C ALA A 92 -11.55 2.06 -37.55
N GLU A 93 -11.35 3.08 -38.39
CA GLU A 93 -10.09 3.78 -38.54
C GLU A 93 -9.78 4.62 -37.29
N THR A 94 -10.73 5.43 -36.84
CA THR A 94 -10.62 6.24 -35.62
C THR A 94 -10.45 5.36 -34.40
N ARG A 95 -11.19 4.25 -34.32
CA ARG A 95 -11.00 3.23 -33.27
C ARG A 95 -9.56 2.72 -33.23
N GLN A 96 -8.99 2.34 -34.38
CA GLN A 96 -7.60 1.89 -34.44
C GLN A 96 -6.62 2.99 -34.02
N LYS A 97 -6.83 4.25 -34.45
CA LYS A 97 -5.98 5.38 -34.05
C LYS A 97 -5.99 5.62 -32.54
N ILE A 98 -7.16 5.58 -31.90
CA ILE A 98 -7.30 5.73 -30.44
C ILE A 98 -6.62 4.56 -29.70
N ILE A 99 -6.81 3.32 -30.17
CA ILE A 99 -6.16 2.14 -29.60
C ILE A 99 -4.63 2.25 -29.74
N ALA A 100 -4.12 2.61 -30.92
CA ALA A 100 -2.69 2.80 -31.16
C ALA A 100 -2.09 3.89 -30.26
N ALA A 101 -2.78 5.02 -30.06
CA ALA A 101 -2.37 6.06 -29.12
C ALA A 101 -2.30 5.53 -27.68
N SER A 102 -3.27 4.69 -27.26
CA SER A 102 -3.28 4.06 -25.93
C SER A 102 -2.11 3.10 -25.73
N ILE A 103 -1.77 2.32 -26.76
CA ILE A 103 -0.63 1.41 -26.77
C ILE A 103 0.68 2.19 -26.72
N ARG A 104 0.81 3.28 -27.49
CA ARG A 104 1.99 4.16 -27.46
C ARG A 104 2.22 4.75 -26.07
N LEU A 105 1.20 5.32 -25.43
CA LEU A 105 1.32 5.84 -24.07
C LEU A 105 1.59 4.73 -23.03
N ARG A 106 0.97 3.55 -23.18
CA ARG A 106 1.28 2.39 -22.34
C ARG A 106 2.74 1.97 -22.49
N ASN A 107 3.26 1.91 -23.71
CA ASN A 107 4.63 1.52 -24.00
C ASN A 107 5.63 2.59 -23.57
N LYS A 108 5.31 3.88 -23.73
CA LYS A 108 6.11 4.99 -23.23
C LYS A 108 6.16 5.00 -21.70
N SER A 109 5.03 4.81 -21.03
CA SER A 109 4.95 4.62 -19.57
C SER A 109 5.77 3.42 -19.11
N LYS A 110 5.73 2.30 -19.85
CA LYS A 110 6.63 1.15 -19.60
C LYS A 110 8.10 1.53 -19.76
N LYS A 111 8.49 2.24 -20.83
CA LYS A 111 9.88 2.70 -21.04
C LYS A 111 10.33 3.68 -19.95
N GLN A 112 9.54 4.70 -19.63
CA GLN A 112 9.82 5.61 -18.50
C GLN A 112 9.99 4.85 -17.19
N SER A 113 9.16 3.82 -16.97
CA SER A 113 9.29 3.00 -15.77
C SER A 113 10.57 2.16 -15.73
N LEU A 114 11.14 1.78 -16.89
CA LEU A 114 12.47 1.15 -16.96
C LEU A 114 13.62 2.16 -16.67
N HIS A 115 13.35 3.46 -16.83
CA HIS A 115 14.25 4.58 -16.51
C HIS A 115 13.89 5.30 -15.20
N ASN A 116 13.07 4.69 -14.31
CA ASN A 116 12.65 5.29 -13.04
C ASN A 116 13.83 5.38 -12.05
N ILE A 117 14.65 6.39 -12.24
CA ILE A 117 15.71 6.80 -11.32
C ILE A 117 15.05 7.38 -10.06
N ALA A 118 15.54 6.99 -8.88
CA ALA A 118 15.09 7.59 -7.63
C ALA A 118 15.31 9.12 -7.66
N THR A 119 14.29 9.89 -7.29
CA THR A 119 14.41 11.37 -7.20
C THR A 119 15.49 11.76 -6.20
N ASP A 120 16.08 12.97 -6.32
CA ASP A 120 17.07 13.50 -5.35
C ASP A 120 16.62 13.35 -3.90
N LYS A 121 15.35 13.66 -3.64
CA LYS A 121 14.75 13.53 -2.32
C LYS A 121 14.64 12.07 -1.84
N GLN A 122 14.41 11.13 -2.75
CA GLN A 122 14.39 9.70 -2.39
C GLN A 122 15.80 9.18 -2.14
N GLN A 123 16.79 9.65 -2.88
CA GLN A 123 18.21 9.32 -2.67
C GLN A 123 18.71 9.90 -1.34
N SER A 124 18.45 11.18 -1.06
CA SER A 124 18.90 11.83 0.18
C SER A 124 18.29 11.20 1.44
N ASN A 125 17.02 10.78 1.35
CA ASN A 125 16.32 10.14 2.45
C ASN A 125 16.53 8.62 2.52
N PHE A 126 17.33 8.04 1.63
CA PHE A 126 17.57 6.61 1.66
C PHE A 126 18.34 6.20 2.91
N ILE A 127 17.93 5.06 3.46
CA ILE A 127 18.61 4.31 4.49
C ILE A 127 18.45 2.84 4.12
N SER A 128 19.52 2.06 4.21
CA SER A 128 19.46 0.63 3.90
C SER A 128 18.65 -0.14 4.95
N ILE A 129 18.16 -1.34 4.60
CA ILE A 129 17.50 -2.22 5.58
C ILE A 129 18.47 -2.57 6.72
N TYR A 130 19.76 -2.76 6.43
CA TYR A 130 20.77 -3.08 7.44
C TYR A 130 20.95 -1.95 8.44
N ASP A 131 21.10 -0.71 7.97
CA ASP A 131 21.27 0.45 8.86
C ASP A 131 20.00 0.70 9.69
N MET A 132 18.81 0.59 9.08
CA MET A 132 17.55 0.71 9.82
C MET A 132 17.39 -0.39 10.86
N THR A 133 17.85 -1.61 10.57
CA THR A 133 17.82 -2.74 11.51
C THR A 133 18.68 -2.43 12.74
N GLY A 134 19.93 -2.00 12.53
CA GLY A 134 20.84 -1.64 13.61
C GLY A 134 20.32 -0.48 14.46
N GLN A 135 19.91 0.62 13.83
CA GLN A 135 19.38 1.79 14.54
C GLN A 135 18.11 1.46 15.34
N LEU A 136 17.19 0.67 14.77
CA LEU A 136 15.99 0.26 15.47
C LEU A 136 16.30 -0.65 16.66
N GLU A 137 17.24 -1.59 16.51
CA GLU A 137 17.65 -2.48 17.58
C GLU A 137 18.30 -1.71 18.74
N THR A 138 19.21 -0.78 18.43
CA THR A 138 19.80 0.12 19.44
C THR A 138 18.72 0.91 20.18
N TYR A 139 17.74 1.46 19.46
CA TYR A 139 16.66 2.24 20.07
C TYR A 139 15.78 1.37 20.99
N ILE A 140 15.43 0.16 20.55
CA ILE A 140 14.65 -0.79 21.38
C ILE A 140 15.46 -1.19 22.62
N HIS A 141 16.73 -1.53 22.48
CA HIS A 141 17.57 -1.92 23.63
C HIS A 141 17.70 -0.78 24.64
N LYS A 142 17.88 0.45 24.16
CA LYS A 142 17.87 1.65 25.02
C LYS A 142 16.53 1.82 25.73
N LEU A 143 15.41 1.69 25.03
CA LEU A 143 14.08 1.77 25.65
C LEU A 143 13.88 0.74 26.76
N PHE A 144 14.33 -0.49 26.57
CA PHE A 144 14.24 -1.53 27.60
C PHE A 144 15.18 -1.26 28.78
N ALA A 145 16.43 -0.89 28.50
CA ALA A 145 17.41 -0.53 29.53
C ALA A 145 16.95 0.68 30.35
N ASP A 146 16.36 1.68 29.69
CA ASP A 146 15.79 2.85 30.35
C ASP A 146 14.75 2.44 31.39
N TYR A 147 14.08 1.29 31.30
CA TYR A 147 13.08 0.79 32.27
C TYR A 147 13.58 -0.39 33.14
N ASP A 148 14.89 -0.66 33.14
CA ASP A 148 15.51 -1.80 33.80
C ASP A 148 14.93 -3.16 33.35
N MET A 149 14.39 -3.24 32.13
CA MET A 149 13.75 -4.43 31.60
C MET A 149 14.67 -5.19 30.64
N SER A 150 14.50 -6.51 30.56
CA SER A 150 15.23 -7.35 29.59
C SER A 150 14.60 -7.29 28.20
N HIS A 151 15.36 -6.83 27.21
CA HIS A 151 14.98 -6.84 25.78
C HIS A 151 14.93 -8.25 25.17
N LYS A 152 15.39 -9.28 25.89
CA LYS A 152 15.39 -10.68 25.44
C LYS A 152 14.08 -11.40 25.77
N SER A 153 13.26 -10.85 26.66
CA SER A 153 12.00 -11.44 27.08
C SER A 153 10.93 -11.40 25.98
N THR A 154 10.01 -12.37 26.01
CA THR A 154 8.86 -12.44 25.07
C THR A 154 7.54 -11.95 25.68
N LYS A 155 7.54 -11.66 26.98
CA LYS A 155 6.45 -11.06 27.76
C LYS A 155 7.04 -10.18 28.86
N ILE A 156 6.28 -9.19 29.33
CA ILE A 156 6.65 -8.45 30.53
C ILE A 156 6.49 -9.35 31.76
N SER A 157 7.39 -9.24 32.74
CA SER A 157 7.24 -9.96 34.01
C SER A 157 6.14 -9.32 34.87
N ASP A 158 5.63 -10.06 35.85
CA ASP A 158 4.66 -9.52 36.81
C ASP A 158 5.29 -8.41 37.64
N ASP A 159 6.51 -8.63 38.13
CA ASP A 159 7.26 -7.66 38.92
C ASP A 159 7.52 -6.38 38.14
N ASP A 160 7.97 -6.48 36.88
CA ASP A 160 8.18 -5.30 36.02
C ASP A 160 6.87 -4.57 35.75
N PHE A 161 5.79 -5.30 35.48
CA PHE A 161 4.50 -4.67 35.22
C PHE A 161 4.01 -3.92 36.46
N VAL A 162 4.06 -4.53 37.65
CA VAL A 162 3.65 -3.90 38.92
C VAL A 162 4.55 -2.70 39.24
N LYS A 163 5.88 -2.85 39.12
CA LYS A 163 6.86 -1.77 39.33
C LYS A 163 6.54 -0.52 38.51
N TRP A 164 6.13 -0.71 37.25
CA TRP A 164 5.90 0.41 36.33
C TRP A 164 4.42 0.79 36.18
N ASN A 165 3.48 0.03 36.74
CA ASN A 165 2.05 0.35 36.71
C ASN A 165 1.67 1.34 37.82
N ILE A 166 2.28 2.52 37.77
CA ILE A 166 2.10 3.59 38.75
C ILE A 166 1.41 4.81 38.12
N PRO A 167 0.58 5.56 38.90
CA PRO A 167 0.02 6.84 38.46
C PRO A 167 1.11 7.91 38.43
N SER A 168 1.79 8.04 37.29
CA SER A 168 2.82 9.05 37.04
C SER A 168 2.64 9.65 35.65
N ASP A 169 2.91 10.94 35.51
CA ASP A 169 2.95 11.65 34.22
C ASP A 169 4.29 11.49 33.48
N ARG A 170 5.31 10.96 34.16
CA ARG A 170 6.67 10.76 33.63
C ARG A 170 6.84 9.35 33.04
N LYS A 171 7.43 8.45 33.84
CA LYS A 171 7.90 7.13 33.42
C LYS A 171 7.05 6.06 34.09
N ASN A 172 6.23 5.39 33.30
CA ASN A 172 5.36 4.29 33.71
C ASN A 172 5.15 3.30 32.56
N ILE A 173 4.35 2.26 32.81
CA ILE A 173 4.10 1.22 31.82
C ILE A 173 3.40 1.75 30.56
N LYS A 174 2.56 2.79 30.68
CA LYS A 174 1.88 3.42 29.55
C LYS A 174 2.83 4.26 28.69
N SER A 175 3.80 4.97 29.29
CA SER A 175 4.85 5.67 28.54
C SER A 175 5.80 4.69 27.85
N PHE A 176 6.17 3.60 28.51
CA PHE A 176 6.94 2.51 27.90
C PHE A 176 6.18 1.94 26.69
N ALA A 177 4.91 1.55 26.88
CA ALA A 177 4.07 0.99 25.83
C ALA A 177 3.91 1.96 24.65
N ARG A 178 3.77 3.25 24.91
CA ARG A 178 3.72 4.30 23.87
C ARG A 178 4.97 4.27 22.99
N ASP A 179 6.15 4.24 23.61
CA ASP A 179 7.41 4.32 22.90
C ASP A 179 7.78 2.98 22.24
N LEU A 180 7.38 1.86 22.85
CA LEU A 180 7.46 0.54 22.24
C LEU A 180 6.54 0.44 21.02
N GLN A 181 5.29 0.94 21.09
CA GLN A 181 4.39 0.98 19.93
C GLN A 181 5.05 1.68 18.73
N ARG A 182 5.78 2.78 18.96
CA ARG A 182 6.51 3.49 17.88
C ARG A 182 7.57 2.60 17.24
N CYS A 183 8.35 1.89 18.06
CA CYS A 183 9.35 0.94 17.58
C CYS A 183 8.70 -0.20 16.80
N MET A 184 7.61 -0.77 17.33
CA MET A 184 6.90 -1.89 16.71
C MET A 184 6.30 -1.55 15.36
N MET A 185 5.77 -0.34 15.22
CA MET A 185 5.30 0.16 13.94
C MET A 185 6.41 0.13 12.88
N LEU A 186 7.65 0.47 13.21
CA LEU A 186 8.78 0.42 12.29
C LEU A 186 9.34 -1.00 12.12
N ALA A 187 9.42 -1.78 13.20
CA ALA A 187 9.89 -3.17 13.21
C ALA A 187 9.14 -4.04 12.18
N CYS A 188 7.83 -3.81 12.04
CA CYS A 188 6.98 -4.48 11.06
C CYS A 188 7.38 -4.25 9.59
N TYR A 189 8.19 -3.22 9.30
CA TYR A 189 8.68 -2.86 7.96
C TYR A 189 10.19 -3.01 7.82
N VAL A 190 10.93 -3.07 8.93
CA VAL A 190 12.40 -3.19 8.96
C VAL A 190 12.84 -4.65 9.08
N TYR A 191 12.20 -5.45 9.93
CA TYR A 191 12.63 -6.82 10.22
C TYR A 191 12.05 -7.87 9.28
N GLN A 192 11.05 -7.52 8.46
CA GLN A 192 10.56 -8.38 7.40
C GLN A 192 10.14 -7.57 6.17
N PRO A 193 10.02 -8.21 5.00
CA PRO A 193 9.60 -7.55 3.77
C PRO A 193 8.34 -6.71 3.98
N ALA A 194 8.47 -5.42 3.65
CA ALA A 194 7.48 -4.41 3.97
C ALA A 194 6.11 -4.66 3.29
N LEU A 195 5.10 -4.94 4.11
CA LEU A 195 3.70 -4.97 3.68
C LEU A 195 3.24 -3.59 3.20
N ARG A 196 2.16 -3.56 2.41
CA ARG A 196 1.63 -2.33 1.81
C ARG A 196 0.74 -1.54 2.79
N SER A 197 1.31 -1.01 3.86
CA SER A 197 0.60 -0.21 4.87
C SER A 197 -0.57 -0.94 5.55
N ASP A 198 -0.61 -2.28 5.48
CA ASP A 198 -1.77 -3.07 5.89
C ASP A 198 -1.72 -3.53 7.36
N TRP A 199 -0.57 -3.41 8.03
CA TRP A 199 -0.42 -3.69 9.47
C TRP A 199 -1.53 -3.14 10.38
N PRO A 200 -1.96 -1.87 10.29
CA PRO A 200 -3.01 -1.33 11.15
C PRO A 200 -4.40 -1.93 10.91
N THR A 201 -4.62 -2.61 9.79
CA THR A 201 -5.93 -3.22 9.44
C THR A 201 -5.99 -4.70 9.82
N LEU A 202 -4.91 -5.27 10.35
CA LEU A 202 -4.86 -6.68 10.75
C LEU A 202 -5.58 -6.86 12.08
N LYS A 203 -6.54 -7.79 12.11
CA LYS A 203 -7.12 -8.26 13.37
C LYS A 203 -6.34 -9.41 13.95
N ILE A 204 -6.16 -9.40 15.26
CA ILE A 204 -5.46 -10.46 16.00
C ILE A 204 -6.39 -11.66 16.11
N THR A 205 -5.85 -12.86 15.90
CA THR A 205 -6.60 -14.10 16.07
C THR A 205 -5.68 -15.26 16.44
N SER A 206 -6.24 -16.25 17.14
CA SER A 206 -5.64 -17.57 17.35
C SER A 206 -6.40 -18.67 16.60
N ALA A 207 -7.52 -18.32 15.93
CA ALA A 207 -8.41 -19.27 15.29
C ALA A 207 -7.80 -19.87 14.01
N ALA A 208 -8.23 -21.09 13.65
CA ALA A 208 -7.82 -21.75 12.42
C ALA A 208 -8.26 -20.94 11.18
N VAL A 209 -7.39 -20.89 10.15
CA VAL A 209 -7.58 -20.07 8.94
C VAL A 209 -8.94 -20.26 8.28
N LYS A 210 -9.44 -21.50 8.23
CA LYS A 210 -10.74 -21.86 7.63
C LYS A 210 -11.96 -21.23 8.31
N ARG A 211 -11.80 -20.68 9.53
CA ARG A 211 -12.87 -20.05 10.32
C ARG A 211 -12.85 -18.52 10.24
N LEU A 212 -11.87 -17.95 9.55
CA LEU A 212 -11.67 -16.50 9.48
C LEU A 212 -12.53 -15.88 8.38
N ASP A 213 -13.00 -14.65 8.61
CA ASP A 213 -13.66 -13.85 7.58
C ASP A 213 -12.68 -13.58 6.43
N ASP A 214 -13.11 -13.94 5.23
CA ASP A 214 -12.33 -13.85 4.02
C ASP A 214 -12.35 -12.46 3.37
N LYS A 215 -13.07 -11.52 3.99
CA LYS A 215 -13.07 -10.09 3.66
C LYS A 215 -12.14 -9.27 4.56
N GLN A 216 -11.44 -9.92 5.48
CA GLN A 216 -10.58 -9.28 6.47
C GLN A 216 -9.15 -9.81 6.42
N ASN A 217 -8.18 -8.94 6.70
CA ASN A 217 -6.81 -9.35 6.96
C ASN A 217 -6.60 -9.68 8.44
N TRP A 218 -5.75 -10.66 8.71
CA TRP A 218 -5.53 -11.19 10.05
C TRP A 218 -4.05 -11.31 10.37
N ILE A 219 -3.70 -11.08 11.63
CA ILE A 219 -2.47 -11.58 12.23
C ILE A 219 -2.82 -12.76 13.13
N GLN A 220 -2.43 -13.95 12.69
CA GLN A 220 -2.65 -15.19 13.42
C GLN A 220 -1.46 -15.46 14.34
N VAL A 221 -1.71 -15.54 15.65
CA VAL A 221 -0.72 -15.89 16.66
C VAL A 221 -1.02 -17.28 17.20
N LEU A 222 -0.11 -18.22 16.94
CA LEU A 222 -0.29 -19.64 17.26
C LEU A 222 0.56 -20.07 18.45
N ARG A 223 0.19 -21.21 19.04
CA ARG A 223 1.04 -21.92 20.01
C ARG A 223 2.43 -22.19 19.41
N GLY A 224 3.46 -22.16 20.26
CA GLY A 224 4.85 -22.26 19.83
C GLY A 224 5.46 -20.96 19.26
N GLY A 225 4.74 -19.84 19.35
CA GLY A 225 5.26 -18.52 18.97
C GLY A 225 5.30 -18.27 17.45
N ARG A 226 4.62 -19.10 16.66
CA ARG A 226 4.45 -18.88 15.21
C ARG A 226 3.47 -17.74 14.98
N ILE A 227 3.81 -16.84 14.06
CA ILE A 227 2.98 -15.70 13.66
C ILE A 227 2.83 -15.72 12.15
N ARG A 228 1.60 -15.60 11.67
CA ARG A 228 1.27 -15.54 10.24
C ARG A 228 0.41 -14.33 9.94
N LEU A 229 0.62 -13.72 8.79
CA LEU A 229 -0.16 -12.63 8.24
C LEU A 229 -1.04 -13.21 7.14
N ILE A 230 -2.35 -13.12 7.30
CA ILE A 230 -3.34 -13.65 6.36
C ILE A 230 -3.94 -12.45 5.64
N MET A 231 -3.54 -12.28 4.39
CA MET A 231 -3.86 -11.14 3.53
C MET A 231 -4.99 -11.54 2.58
N ASN A 232 -6.23 -11.28 2.97
CA ASN A 232 -7.43 -11.56 2.18
C ASN A 232 -8.03 -10.34 1.47
N ASP A 233 -7.80 -9.13 1.99
CA ASP A 233 -8.28 -7.87 1.42
C ASP A 233 -7.15 -6.82 1.35
N PHE A 234 -6.56 -6.67 0.17
CA PHE A 234 -5.55 -5.66 -0.09
C PHE A 234 -5.65 -5.17 -1.53
N LYS A 235 -5.03 -4.02 -1.83
CA LYS A 235 -5.19 -3.30 -3.11
C LYS A 235 -5.08 -4.19 -4.35
N ASN A 236 -4.21 -5.20 -4.31
CA ASN A 236 -3.91 -6.04 -5.46
C ASN A 236 -4.44 -7.47 -5.33
N VAL A 237 -5.30 -7.78 -4.35
CA VAL A 237 -5.79 -9.15 -4.11
C VAL A 237 -6.40 -9.80 -5.35
N LYS A 238 -7.10 -9.04 -6.20
CA LYS A 238 -7.69 -9.55 -7.45
C LYS A 238 -6.66 -10.07 -8.45
N SER A 239 -5.42 -9.60 -8.37
CA SER A 239 -4.34 -9.98 -9.28
C SER A 239 -3.41 -11.04 -8.70
N PHE A 240 -3.23 -11.06 -7.37
CA PHE A 240 -2.27 -11.95 -6.71
C PHE A 240 -2.94 -13.08 -5.92
N GLY A 241 -4.25 -13.01 -5.72
CA GLY A 241 -4.98 -13.91 -4.83
C GLY A 241 -4.73 -13.59 -3.35
N LYS A 242 -5.34 -14.42 -2.50
CA LYS A 242 -5.13 -14.38 -1.04
C LYS A 242 -3.73 -14.89 -0.72
N HIS A 243 -3.10 -14.31 0.29
CA HIS A 243 -1.73 -14.69 0.67
C HIS A 243 -1.62 -14.95 2.17
N THR A 244 -0.81 -15.95 2.53
CA THR A 244 -0.37 -16.18 3.90
C THR A 244 1.13 -15.98 3.95
N ILE A 245 1.60 -15.12 4.85
CA ILE A 245 3.01 -14.78 5.02
C ILE A 245 3.42 -15.19 6.43
N GLU A 246 4.44 -16.02 6.57
CA GLU A 246 5.00 -16.36 7.89
C GLU A 246 5.99 -15.28 8.32
N VAL A 247 5.89 -14.85 9.58
CA VAL A 247 6.86 -13.91 10.17
C VAL A 247 8.10 -14.71 10.57
N GLU A 248 9.07 -14.78 9.67
CA GLU A 248 10.27 -15.60 9.83
C GLU A 248 11.25 -14.99 10.85
N ASN A 249 11.39 -13.65 10.87
CA ASN A 249 12.35 -12.95 11.72
C ASN A 249 12.09 -13.16 13.22
N VAL A 250 13.11 -13.67 13.91
CA VAL A 250 13.04 -14.05 15.34
C VAL A 250 12.85 -12.85 16.26
N HIS A 251 13.49 -11.71 15.98
CA HIS A 251 13.35 -10.48 16.75
C HIS A 251 11.95 -9.91 16.62
N LEU A 252 11.40 -9.87 15.39
CA LEU A 252 10.05 -9.38 15.17
C LEU A 252 9.01 -10.25 15.86
N LYS A 253 9.14 -11.58 15.80
CA LYS A 253 8.25 -12.50 16.55
C LYS A 253 8.30 -12.22 18.05
N ARG A 254 9.50 -12.07 18.62
CA ARG A 254 9.69 -11.75 20.04
C ARG A 254 8.99 -10.45 20.41
N TYR A 255 9.26 -9.37 19.67
CA TYR A 255 8.72 -8.06 20.03
C TYR A 255 7.21 -7.95 19.77
N LEU A 256 6.66 -8.63 18.75
CA LEU A 256 5.21 -8.71 18.56
C LEU A 256 4.52 -9.40 19.74
N ARG A 257 5.08 -10.51 20.24
CA ARG A 257 4.55 -11.20 21.42
C ARG A 257 4.61 -10.33 22.67
N TYR A 258 5.75 -9.66 22.88
CA TYR A 258 5.93 -8.75 24.02
C TYR A 258 4.93 -7.59 23.95
N TRP A 259 4.74 -7.02 22.77
CA TRP A 259 3.79 -5.94 22.53
C TRP A 259 2.34 -6.36 22.76
N ILE A 260 1.91 -7.49 22.20
CA ILE A 260 0.55 -8.03 22.40
C ILE A 260 0.29 -8.29 23.88
N ASN A 261 1.25 -8.89 24.58
CA ASN A 261 1.14 -9.17 26.01
C ASN A 261 1.00 -7.91 26.86
N ILE A 262 1.78 -6.85 26.58
CA ILE A 262 1.61 -5.57 27.27
C ILE A 262 0.25 -4.96 26.97
N LEU A 263 -0.16 -4.98 25.70
CA LEU A 263 -1.41 -4.37 25.28
C LEU A 263 -2.62 -5.06 25.93
N GLU A 264 -2.62 -6.38 26.02
CA GLU A 264 -3.62 -7.18 26.74
C GLU A 264 -3.72 -6.75 28.21
N ARG A 265 -2.59 -6.64 28.91
CA ARG A 265 -2.55 -6.18 30.30
C ARG A 265 -3.07 -4.76 30.49
N LEU A 266 -2.74 -3.87 29.55
CA LEU A 266 -3.17 -2.47 29.61
C LEU A 266 -4.66 -2.28 29.29
N LEU A 267 -5.23 -3.14 28.44
CA LEU A 267 -6.64 -3.11 28.08
C LEU A 267 -7.50 -3.88 29.09
N GLY A 268 -6.92 -4.86 29.80
CA GLY A 268 -7.67 -5.81 30.63
C GLY A 268 -8.44 -6.86 29.81
N SER A 269 -8.19 -6.93 28.50
CA SER A 269 -8.84 -7.85 27.57
C SER A 269 -7.93 -8.15 26.38
N GLU A 270 -8.25 -9.18 25.61
CA GLU A 270 -7.53 -9.48 24.38
C GLU A 270 -7.63 -8.29 23.38
N PRO A 271 -6.50 -7.81 22.83
CA PRO A 271 -6.53 -6.74 21.85
C PRO A 271 -7.06 -7.23 20.50
N GLU A 272 -7.94 -6.45 19.88
CA GLU A 272 -8.44 -6.77 18.54
C GLU A 272 -7.45 -6.38 17.43
N HIS A 273 -6.73 -5.26 17.59
CA HIS A 273 -5.80 -4.71 16.59
C HIS A 273 -4.42 -4.48 17.20
N LEU A 274 -3.36 -4.46 16.38
CA LEU A 274 -1.99 -4.26 16.88
C LEU A 274 -1.66 -2.82 17.25
N PHE A 275 -2.12 -1.82 16.50
CA PHE A 275 -1.51 -0.49 16.56
C PHE A 275 -2.51 0.67 16.53
N ILE A 276 -1.96 1.83 16.86
CA ILE A 276 -2.60 3.16 16.97
C ILE A 276 -3.56 3.23 18.15
N TYR A 277 -3.09 2.73 19.29
CA TYR A 277 -3.70 3.00 20.58
C TYR A 277 -3.23 4.35 21.12
N GLN A 278 -4.12 5.01 21.85
CA GLN A 278 -3.80 6.13 22.70
C GLN A 278 -3.04 5.60 23.90
N LEU A 279 -1.75 5.93 23.97
CA LEU A 279 -0.88 5.55 25.07
C LEU A 279 -0.31 6.84 25.65
N SER A 280 -0.86 7.23 26.78
CA SER A 280 -0.46 8.41 27.53
C SER A 280 -0.31 8.00 28.99
N PRO A 281 0.65 8.57 29.73
CA PRO A 281 0.88 8.20 31.12
C PRO A 281 -0.38 8.31 32.00
N VAL A 282 -1.26 9.26 31.67
CA VAL A 282 -2.43 9.62 32.50
C VAL A 282 -3.78 9.27 31.88
N LYS A 283 -3.85 8.92 30.58
CA LYS A 283 -5.12 8.62 29.91
C LYS A 283 -5.38 7.12 29.87
N GLU A 284 -6.65 6.77 29.70
CA GLU A 284 -7.06 5.40 29.39
C GLU A 284 -6.55 4.97 28.01
N VAL A 285 -6.30 3.68 27.89
CA VAL A 285 -5.85 3.07 26.64
C VAL A 285 -7.06 2.82 25.76
N LYS A 286 -7.09 3.48 24.59
CA LYS A 286 -8.14 3.28 23.60
C LYS A 286 -7.61 3.26 22.18
N LEU A 287 -8.23 2.47 21.32
CA LEU A 287 -7.88 2.44 19.90
C LEU A 287 -8.30 3.76 19.23
N ILE A 288 -7.35 4.46 18.59
CA ILE A 288 -7.62 5.75 17.93
C ILE A 288 -7.93 5.57 16.45
N SER A 289 -7.27 4.63 15.76
CA SER A 289 -7.46 4.44 14.33
C SER A 289 -6.96 3.08 13.85
N THR A 290 -7.53 2.58 12.77
CA THR A 290 -7.03 1.41 12.02
C THR A 290 -6.68 1.76 10.58
N THR A 291 -6.70 3.06 10.24
CA THR A 291 -6.60 3.50 8.85
C THR A 291 -5.15 3.51 8.36
N ARG A 292 -4.94 3.06 7.11
CA ARG A 292 -3.64 3.07 6.43
C ARG A 292 -3.00 4.46 6.38
N HIS A 293 -3.82 5.51 6.21
CA HIS A 293 -3.35 6.90 6.13
C HIS A 293 -2.79 7.41 7.45
N THR A 294 -3.54 7.27 8.55
CA THR A 294 -3.08 7.68 9.88
C THR A 294 -1.84 6.90 10.29
N PHE A 295 -1.81 5.60 10.00
CA PHE A 295 -0.64 4.77 10.22
C PHE A 295 0.58 5.25 9.42
N GLY A 296 0.42 5.53 8.12
CA GLY A 296 1.50 6.04 7.27
C GLY A 296 2.09 7.36 7.77
N LYS A 297 1.25 8.28 8.27
CA LYS A 297 1.73 9.51 8.92
C LYS A 297 2.49 9.25 10.23
N ALA A 298 2.04 8.28 11.02
CA ALA A 298 2.73 7.90 12.25
C ALA A 298 4.07 7.21 11.96
N ILE A 299 4.14 6.36 10.94
CA ILE A 299 5.39 5.76 10.45
C ILE A 299 6.43 6.84 10.12
N SER A 300 6.07 7.80 9.26
CA SER A 300 6.99 8.88 8.84
C SER A 300 7.53 9.66 10.04
N ARG A 301 6.66 10.04 10.98
CA ARG A 301 7.06 10.77 12.19
C ARG A 301 7.95 9.94 13.12
N ASN A 302 7.64 8.66 13.30
CA ASN A 302 8.42 7.79 14.18
C ASN A 302 9.78 7.44 13.55
N SER A 303 9.84 7.26 12.23
CA SER A 303 11.11 7.01 11.53
C SER A 303 12.05 8.20 11.57
N GLU A 304 11.54 9.43 11.52
CA GLU A 304 12.39 10.62 11.68
C GLU A 304 13.04 10.65 13.06
N LYS A 305 12.30 10.25 14.12
CA LYS A 305 12.83 10.18 15.48
C LYS A 305 13.86 9.07 15.70
N ILE A 306 13.69 7.93 15.04
CA ILE A 306 14.52 6.74 15.28
C ILE A 306 15.69 6.65 14.29
N PHE A 307 15.47 7.07 13.05
CA PHE A 307 16.46 6.97 11.96
C PHE A 307 17.03 8.32 11.51
N ASN A 308 16.66 9.42 12.18
CA ASN A 308 17.02 10.79 11.82
C ASN A 308 16.63 11.21 10.39
N LYS A 309 15.77 10.42 9.72
CA LYS A 309 15.21 10.74 8.40
C LYS A 309 13.78 10.22 8.28
N PRO A 310 12.84 11.01 7.72
CA PRO A 310 11.47 10.56 7.54
C PRO A 310 11.39 9.47 6.45
N GLN A 311 10.84 8.31 6.82
CA GLN A 311 10.60 7.17 5.95
C GLN A 311 9.11 6.99 5.71
N SER A 312 8.72 6.85 4.45
CA SER A 312 7.38 6.41 4.08
C SER A 312 7.29 4.89 4.04
N VAL A 313 6.08 4.33 4.05
CA VAL A 313 5.88 2.88 3.79
C VAL A 313 6.53 2.45 2.47
N ASN A 314 6.47 3.30 1.43
CA ASN A 314 7.13 3.01 0.17
C ASN A 314 8.65 3.04 0.31
N SER A 315 9.22 3.91 1.15
CA SER A 315 10.67 3.96 1.40
C SER A 315 11.18 2.62 1.93
N PHE A 316 10.49 2.01 2.91
CA PHE A 316 10.84 0.67 3.41
C PHE A 316 10.74 -0.40 2.33
N ARG A 317 9.68 -0.35 1.51
CA ARG A 317 9.52 -1.29 0.38
C ARG A 317 10.66 -1.18 -0.62
N HIS A 318 11.09 0.03 -0.94
CA HIS A 318 12.24 0.26 -1.81
C HIS A 318 13.54 -0.25 -1.19
N ALA A 319 13.76 -0.02 0.11
CA ALA A 319 14.95 -0.54 0.78
C ALA A 319 14.99 -2.07 0.77
N TRP A 320 13.85 -2.74 0.94
CA TRP A 320 13.74 -4.19 0.79
C TRP A 320 13.97 -4.66 -0.65
N GLU A 321 13.42 -3.94 -1.63
CA GLU A 321 13.66 -4.23 -3.04
C GLU A 321 15.15 -4.21 -3.38
N ILE A 322 15.84 -3.15 -2.98
CA ILE A 322 17.30 -3.02 -3.19
C ILE A 322 18.03 -4.18 -2.52
N LYS A 323 17.68 -4.50 -1.26
CA LYS A 323 18.28 -5.62 -0.54
C LYS A 323 18.10 -6.94 -1.30
N PHE A 324 16.92 -7.21 -1.84
CA PHE A 324 16.67 -8.42 -2.63
C PHE A 324 17.47 -8.43 -3.92
N GLN A 325 17.51 -7.32 -4.66
CA GLN A 325 18.23 -7.25 -5.94
C GLN A 325 19.74 -7.30 -5.78
N GLN A 326 20.27 -6.79 -4.67
CA GLN A 326 21.70 -6.80 -4.35
C GLN A 326 22.18 -8.15 -3.78
N ASP A 327 21.25 -9.03 -3.36
CA ASP A 327 21.60 -10.37 -2.90
C ASP A 327 22.26 -11.16 -4.05
N PRO A 328 23.48 -11.69 -3.88
CA PRO A 328 24.14 -12.47 -4.92
C PRO A 328 23.30 -13.67 -5.39
N ALA A 329 22.52 -14.29 -4.51
CA ALA A 329 21.67 -15.43 -4.84
C ALA A 329 20.55 -15.03 -5.82
N TYR A 330 20.10 -13.78 -5.79
CA TYR A 330 19.02 -13.28 -6.66
C TYR A 330 19.35 -13.43 -8.15
N ARG A 331 20.63 -13.32 -8.53
CA ARG A 331 21.10 -13.50 -9.91
C ARG A 331 20.89 -14.92 -10.43
N TYR A 332 20.95 -15.90 -9.55
CA TYR A 332 20.82 -17.33 -9.87
C TYR A 332 19.42 -17.88 -9.66
N MET A 333 18.51 -17.12 -9.04
CA MET A 333 17.10 -17.49 -8.90
C MET A 333 16.39 -17.56 -10.25
N THR A 334 15.55 -18.58 -10.41
CA THR A 334 14.58 -18.71 -11.49
C THR A 334 13.53 -17.58 -11.45
N GLN A 335 12.80 -17.39 -12.56
CA GLN A 335 11.72 -16.40 -12.61
C GLN A 335 10.61 -16.67 -11.57
N ALA A 336 10.30 -17.94 -11.31
CA ALA A 336 9.31 -18.34 -10.32
C ALA A 336 9.76 -18.00 -8.89
N GLU A 337 11.04 -18.25 -8.56
CA GLU A 337 11.60 -17.92 -7.25
C GLU A 337 11.67 -16.41 -7.02
N ARG A 338 12.10 -15.64 -8.04
CA ARG A 338 12.04 -14.17 -7.98
C ARG A 338 10.60 -13.70 -7.76
N GLN A 339 9.63 -14.29 -8.47
CA GLN A 339 8.23 -13.94 -8.31
C GLN A 339 7.71 -14.26 -6.90
N ALA A 340 8.09 -15.40 -6.31
CA ALA A 340 7.76 -15.72 -4.94
C ALA A 340 8.40 -14.73 -3.93
N LEU A 341 9.65 -14.33 -4.14
CA LEU A 341 10.35 -13.35 -3.31
C LEU A 341 9.67 -11.98 -3.36
N HIS A 342 9.36 -11.48 -4.56
CA HIS A 342 8.65 -10.20 -4.75
C HIS A 342 7.21 -10.22 -4.23
N ASN A 343 6.55 -11.38 -4.27
CA ASN A 343 5.23 -11.54 -3.66
C ASN A 343 5.25 -11.34 -2.13
N LYS A 344 6.39 -11.55 -1.44
CA LYS A 344 6.52 -11.20 0.00
C LYS A 344 6.31 -9.70 0.24
N LEU A 345 6.59 -8.86 -0.76
CA LEU A 345 6.29 -7.43 -0.77
C LEU A 345 4.90 -7.10 -1.36
N LEU A 346 4.02 -8.07 -1.67
CA LEU A 346 2.69 -7.83 -2.24
C LEU A 346 2.67 -7.02 -3.57
N HIS A 347 3.69 -7.20 -4.40
CA HIS A 347 3.78 -6.68 -5.77
C HIS A 347 4.49 -7.69 -6.68
N GLY A 348 4.30 -7.53 -8.00
CA GLY A 348 4.95 -8.41 -8.98
C GLY A 348 6.39 -8.00 -9.29
N VAL A 349 7.17 -8.94 -9.84
CA VAL A 349 8.59 -8.77 -10.24
C VAL A 349 8.77 -7.52 -11.11
N PHE A 350 7.84 -7.27 -12.04
CA PHE A 350 7.88 -6.09 -12.89
C PHE A 350 7.93 -4.82 -12.05
N THR A 351 7.06 -4.66 -11.05
CA THR A 351 7.06 -3.50 -10.15
C THR A 351 8.37 -3.34 -9.39
N GLY A 352 9.03 -4.44 -9.03
CA GLY A 352 10.36 -4.44 -8.42
C GLY A 352 11.45 -3.97 -9.38
N GLN A 353 11.43 -4.49 -10.61
CA GLN A 353 12.33 -4.07 -11.71
C GLN A 353 12.13 -2.60 -12.13
N LEU A 354 10.97 -2.00 -11.84
CA LEU A 354 10.73 -0.57 -12.06
C LEU A 354 11.41 0.34 -11.01
N TYR A 355 11.96 -0.21 -9.93
CA TYR A 355 12.66 0.56 -8.91
C TYR A 355 14.16 0.60 -9.24
N ASN A 356 14.53 1.47 -10.19
CA ASN A 356 15.91 1.61 -10.64
C ASN A 356 16.67 2.63 -9.77
N TRP A 357 17.29 2.15 -8.69
CA TRP A 357 18.04 2.99 -7.76
C TRP A 357 19.41 3.46 -8.29
N GLN A 358 19.97 2.77 -9.29
CA GLN A 358 21.40 2.86 -9.64
C GLN A 358 21.73 3.55 -10.97
N ARG A 359 20.80 4.29 -11.61
CA ARG A 359 21.12 5.04 -12.85
C ARG A 359 21.32 6.54 -12.68
N ARG A 360 22.07 6.95 -11.64
CA ARG A 360 22.88 8.18 -11.73
C ARG A 360 24.33 7.76 -11.57
N GLY A 361 24.98 7.42 -12.69
CA GLY A 361 26.35 6.93 -12.66
C GLY A 361 26.84 6.13 -13.87
N PHE A 362 26.22 6.30 -15.05
CA PHE A 362 26.91 6.00 -16.32
C PHE A 362 26.78 7.25 -17.19
N SER A 363 27.56 8.26 -16.83
CA SER A 363 28.26 9.05 -17.85
C SER A 363 29.55 8.27 -18.14
N GLU A 364 29.51 7.47 -19.19
CA GLU A 364 30.57 7.55 -20.19
C GLU A 364 29.98 8.26 -21.39
#